data_AF-A0A0N5BIW1-F1
#
_entry.id   AF-A0A0N5BIW1-F1
#
_cell.length_a   1.000
_cell.length_b   1.000
_cell.length_c   1.000
_cell.angle_alpha   90.00
_cell.angle_beta   90.00
_cell.angle_gamma   90.00
#
_symmetry.space_group_name_H-M   'P 1'
#
loop_
_entity.id
_entity.type
_entity.pdbx_description
1 polymer ?
#
loop_
_entity_poly.entity_id
_entity_poly.type
_entity_poly.pdbx_seq_one_letter_code
_entity_poly.pdbx_strand_id
1 'polypeptide(L)'
;MNSVIHGSESTNAVENVVKSEETKEIDSSKKPTGGNGNSINTVSVQRIDDSEQREKFFLDTINTINNMSFEYEKNNSSSRAVEVVEISADPKSPKQKYNFPIPLFCKNKMTICQKCGEEVNENYLSRRKHVFIRHQDDIKDQLKDLTRLKKTDILFKGFINIHECFPEYAVCSDFQCIECDRYYGSFKGMKYHVGASHQNIIRIKCPFKNCDFKTGGGYQANDHLRTHMKKNGNNKDKVSIRNLASYISAQRYATFKSSCDRGDQMVEKMLNHYFPICVSHYGNFQDDFKKDLSEFKRSYLKPYVLYD
;
A
#
# COMPACT_ATOMS: atom_id res chain seq x y z
N MET A 1 -53.13 -14.52 17.59
CA MET A 1 -53.11 -15.21 16.28
C MET A 1 -51.65 -15.51 15.99
N ASN A 2 -51.08 -16.71 16.13
CA ASN A 2 -51.52 -18.09 15.78
C ASN A 2 -51.52 -18.31 14.25
N SER A 3 -50.90 -19.32 13.65
CA SER A 3 -49.98 -20.42 14.08
C SER A 3 -49.27 -20.99 12.81
N VAL A 4 -48.29 -21.93 12.80
CA VAL A 4 -47.70 -22.83 13.82
C VAL A 4 -46.20 -23.15 13.54
N ILE A 5 -45.61 -23.95 14.43
CA ILE A 5 -44.26 -24.58 14.51
C ILE A 5 -43.93 -25.58 13.36
N HIS A 6 -42.64 -25.72 12.99
CA HIS A 6 -41.84 -26.98 12.83
C HIS A 6 -40.57 -26.71 11.97
N GLY A 7 -39.38 -27.28 12.21
CA GLY A 7 -38.89 -28.02 13.39
C GLY A 7 -38.23 -29.37 13.07
N SER A 8 -36.89 -29.43 12.99
CA SER A 8 -36.09 -30.66 13.08
C SER A 8 -34.60 -30.37 13.31
N GLU A 9 -34.07 -30.77 14.47
CA GLU A 9 -32.62 -30.98 14.66
C GLU A 9 -32.26 -32.42 14.25
N SER A 10 -31.00 -32.68 13.89
CA SER A 10 -30.50 -34.05 13.78
C SER A 10 -29.05 -34.14 14.27
N THR A 11 -28.88 -34.48 15.54
CA THR A 11 -27.59 -34.97 16.07
C THR A 11 -27.28 -36.35 15.49
N ASN A 12 -25.99 -36.63 15.25
CA ASN A 12 -25.49 -37.99 15.19
C ASN A 12 -24.01 -37.99 15.60
N ALA A 13 -23.70 -38.70 16.68
CA ALA A 13 -22.34 -39.01 17.11
C ALA A 13 -22.22 -40.54 17.18
N VAL A 14 -21.13 -41.08 16.63
CA VAL A 14 -20.72 -42.48 16.77
C VAL A 14 -19.21 -42.50 16.97
N GLU A 15 -18.73 -43.42 17.80
CA GLU A 15 -17.38 -43.38 18.38
C GLU A 15 -16.33 -44.23 17.65
N ASN A 16 -15.06 -44.01 18.04
CA ASN A 16 -14.01 -45.01 18.26
C ASN A 16 -13.77 -46.13 17.21
N VAL A 17 -12.59 -46.08 16.57
CA VAL A 17 -11.65 -47.22 16.57
C VAL A 17 -10.23 -46.70 16.83
N VAL A 18 -9.48 -47.40 17.69
CA VAL A 18 -8.06 -47.13 18.01
C VAL A 18 -7.20 -48.33 17.59
N LYS A 19 -6.08 -48.06 16.90
CA LYS A 19 -4.82 -48.85 16.74
C LYS A 19 -4.17 -48.52 15.38
N SER A 20 -2.85 -48.61 15.18
CA SER A 20 -1.73 -48.86 16.12
C SER A 20 -0.42 -48.33 15.52
N GLU A 21 0.65 -48.31 16.31
CA GLU A 21 2.00 -47.95 15.89
C GLU A 21 2.57 -48.91 14.82
N GLU A 22 3.50 -48.42 14.00
CA GLU A 22 4.68 -49.21 13.66
C GLU A 22 5.91 -48.32 13.47
N THR A 23 6.93 -48.52 14.32
CA THR A 23 8.17 -47.74 14.35
C THR A 23 9.24 -48.42 13.51
N LYS A 24 9.89 -47.70 12.58
CA LYS A 24 11.13 -48.16 11.93
C LYS A 24 12.15 -47.03 11.79
N GLU A 25 13.12 -47.02 12.70
CA GLU A 25 14.40 -46.31 12.52
C GLU A 25 15.24 -47.04 11.46
N ILE A 26 15.94 -46.29 10.61
CA ILE A 26 17.18 -46.76 9.95
C ILE A 26 18.18 -45.60 9.94
N ASP A 27 19.23 -45.70 10.75
CA ASP A 27 20.45 -44.90 10.62
C ASP A 27 21.30 -45.41 9.44
N SER A 28 21.93 -44.49 8.71
CA SER A 28 23.10 -44.76 7.87
C SER A 28 23.83 -43.45 7.50
N SER A 29 24.76 -43.02 8.36
CA SER A 29 25.69 -41.92 8.06
C SER A 29 26.59 -42.21 6.84
N LYS A 30 26.79 -41.20 5.96
CA LYS A 30 27.94 -41.13 5.01
C LYS A 30 28.23 -39.73 4.48
N LYS A 31 29.44 -39.22 4.75
CA LYS A 31 30.05 -38.08 4.04
C LYS A 31 30.65 -38.52 2.70
N PRO A 32 30.76 -37.60 1.73
CA PRO A 32 32.00 -37.43 0.98
C PRO A 32 32.59 -36.02 1.14
N THR A 33 33.77 -35.79 0.55
CA THR A 33 34.66 -34.65 0.85
C THR A 33 34.96 -33.80 -0.38
N GLY A 34 34.96 -32.47 -0.21
CA GLY A 34 35.76 -31.54 -1.02
C GLY A 34 35.12 -30.97 -2.29
N GLY A 35 35.16 -29.65 -2.42
CA GLY A 35 34.76 -28.90 -3.61
C GLY A 35 34.79 -27.40 -3.32
N ASN A 36 35.71 -26.65 -3.96
CA ASN A 36 35.96 -25.24 -3.67
C ASN A 36 35.48 -24.36 -4.83
N GLY A 37 34.76 -23.26 -4.56
CA GLY A 37 34.31 -22.35 -5.63
C GLY A 37 33.29 -21.28 -5.23
N ASN A 38 33.68 -20.02 -5.36
CA ASN A 38 32.88 -18.79 -5.47
C ASN A 38 31.71 -18.58 -4.49
N SER A 39 31.97 -17.78 -3.46
CA SER A 39 30.91 -17.12 -2.69
C SER A 39 30.12 -16.12 -3.56
N ILE A 40 28.81 -16.35 -3.67
CA ILE A 40 27.83 -15.34 -4.05
C ILE A 40 27.01 -15.09 -2.78
N ASN A 41 26.91 -13.82 -2.35
CA ASN A 41 26.07 -13.42 -1.21
C ASN A 41 24.57 -13.56 -1.55
N THR A 42 24.04 -14.77 -1.49
CA THR A 42 22.63 -15.01 -1.26
C THR A 42 22.33 -14.76 0.21
N VAL A 43 21.29 -13.98 0.51
CA VAL A 43 20.79 -13.83 1.88
C VAL A 43 20.23 -15.19 2.30
N SER A 44 20.97 -15.89 3.14
CA SER A 44 20.71 -17.29 3.46
C SER A 44 19.53 -17.43 4.41
N VAL A 45 18.65 -18.39 4.12
CA VAL A 45 17.60 -18.81 5.07
C VAL A 45 18.28 -19.56 6.20
N GLN A 46 18.72 -18.82 7.22
CA GLN A 46 19.37 -19.38 8.39
C GLN A 46 18.35 -20.23 9.17
N ARG A 47 18.69 -21.50 9.38
CA ARG A 47 18.12 -22.27 10.50
C ARG A 47 18.80 -21.76 11.75
N ILE A 48 18.04 -21.03 12.55
CA ILE A 48 18.46 -20.37 13.79
C ILE A 48 18.22 -21.35 14.95
N ASP A 49 18.87 -21.11 16.10
CA ASP A 49 18.49 -21.72 17.37
C ASP A 49 17.90 -20.64 18.30
N ASP A 50 16.77 -20.95 18.93
CA ASP A 50 15.56 -20.73 18.12
C ASP A 50 14.54 -19.72 18.68
N SER A 51 14.91 -18.99 19.74
CA SER A 51 14.01 -18.03 20.41
C SER A 51 14.54 -16.58 20.38
N GLU A 52 15.65 -16.29 21.05
CA GLU A 52 16.16 -14.91 21.24
C GLU A 52 16.43 -14.19 19.91
N GLN A 53 16.99 -14.88 18.92
CA GLN A 53 17.22 -14.30 17.59
C GLN A 53 15.92 -14.04 16.81
N ARG A 54 14.86 -14.84 17.02
CA ARG A 54 13.54 -14.60 16.42
C ARG A 54 12.85 -13.41 17.08
N GLU A 55 12.92 -13.31 18.40
CA GLU A 55 12.43 -12.16 19.16
C GLU A 55 13.15 -10.87 18.74
N LYS A 56 14.47 -10.92 18.61
CA LYS A 56 15.25 -9.80 18.08
C LYS A 56 14.83 -9.44 16.64
N PHE A 57 14.69 -10.40 15.75
CA PHE A 57 14.22 -10.16 14.37
C PHE A 57 12.82 -9.53 14.33
N PHE A 58 11.92 -10.00 15.20
CA PHE A 58 10.57 -9.46 15.34
C PHE A 58 10.61 -8.00 15.81
N LEU A 59 11.30 -7.71 16.92
CA LEU A 59 11.44 -6.35 17.47
C LEU A 59 12.18 -5.40 16.52
N ASP A 60 13.27 -5.82 15.88
CA ASP A 60 13.97 -5.04 14.84
C ASP A 60 13.03 -4.70 13.68
N THR A 61 12.12 -5.62 13.32
CA THR A 61 11.12 -5.40 12.26
C THR A 61 10.00 -4.47 12.70
N ILE A 62 9.45 -4.63 13.91
CA ILE A 62 8.47 -3.71 14.51
C ILE A 62 9.05 -2.29 14.57
N ASN A 63 10.29 -2.13 15.03
CA ASN A 63 11.00 -0.85 15.04
C ASN A 63 11.18 -0.28 13.62
N THR A 64 11.55 -1.11 12.65
CA THR A 64 11.65 -0.71 11.23
C THR A 64 10.30 -0.20 10.70
N ILE A 65 9.20 -0.89 11.00
CA ILE A 65 7.84 -0.55 10.56
C ILE A 65 7.35 0.74 11.20
N ASN A 66 7.61 0.95 12.49
CA ASN A 66 7.25 2.18 13.21
C ASN A 66 8.03 3.40 12.70
N ASN A 67 9.33 3.24 12.44
CA ASN A 67 10.18 4.32 11.93
C ASN A 67 9.78 4.82 10.54
N MET A 68 9.03 4.04 9.75
CA MET A 68 8.46 4.52 8.48
C MET A 68 7.49 5.70 8.65
N SER A 69 6.79 5.79 9.79
CA SER A 69 5.87 6.92 10.08
C SER A 69 6.61 8.22 10.38
N PHE A 70 7.85 8.13 10.90
CA PHE A 70 8.56 9.27 11.48
C PHE A 70 8.85 10.39 10.47
N GLU A 71 9.25 10.05 9.24
CA GLU A 71 9.50 11.05 8.20
C GLU A 71 8.21 11.74 7.70
N TYR A 72 7.03 11.17 7.91
CA TYR A 72 5.77 11.92 7.74
C TYR A 72 5.49 12.82 8.94
N GLU A 73 5.48 12.26 10.17
CA GLU A 73 5.17 12.99 11.41
C GLU A 73 6.05 14.24 11.60
N LYS A 74 7.34 14.11 11.30
CA LYS A 74 8.36 15.18 11.36
C LYS A 74 8.07 16.34 10.40
N ASN A 75 7.63 16.05 9.18
CA ASN A 75 7.36 17.07 8.15
C ASN A 75 5.94 17.65 8.24
N ASN A 76 4.96 16.86 8.70
CA ASN A 76 3.54 17.20 8.72
C ASN A 76 2.92 17.40 10.11
N SER A 77 3.76 17.75 11.10
CA SER A 77 3.35 18.11 12.47
C SER A 77 2.39 19.32 12.54
N SER A 78 2.35 20.17 11.50
CA SER A 78 1.53 21.39 11.46
C SER A 78 0.01 21.12 11.45
N SER A 79 -0.79 22.04 11.98
CA SER A 79 -2.27 21.95 12.08
C SER A 79 -2.99 22.58 10.87
N ARG A 80 -2.35 22.59 9.70
CA ARG A 80 -2.82 23.31 8.52
C ARG A 80 -3.84 22.49 7.74
N ALA A 81 -5.05 23.04 7.55
CA ALA A 81 -6.04 22.49 6.62
C ALA A 81 -5.63 22.59 5.14
N VAL A 82 -4.61 23.42 4.85
CA VAL A 82 -4.15 23.76 3.50
C VAL A 82 -2.61 23.79 3.49
N GLU A 83 -1.97 23.02 2.62
CA GLU A 83 -0.54 23.19 2.34
C GLU A 83 -0.35 24.24 1.21
N VAL A 84 0.73 25.02 1.30
CA VAL A 84 1.15 25.97 0.27
C VAL A 84 2.36 25.38 -0.47
N VAL A 85 2.15 24.93 -1.70
CA VAL A 85 3.18 24.30 -2.54
C VAL A 85 3.71 25.28 -3.56
N GLU A 86 5.03 25.32 -3.73
CA GLU A 86 5.70 26.03 -4.83
C GLU A 86 6.03 25.07 -5.99
N ILE A 87 5.57 25.39 -7.20
CA ILE A 87 5.82 24.60 -8.42
C ILE A 87 6.39 25.51 -9.51
N SER A 88 7.44 25.08 -10.20
CA SER A 88 8.01 25.78 -11.36
C SER A 88 7.72 25.03 -12.66
N ALA A 89 7.77 25.76 -13.79
CA ALA A 89 7.67 25.15 -15.12
C ALA A 89 9.03 24.57 -15.58
N ASP A 90 10.11 25.23 -15.16
CA ASP A 90 11.51 24.83 -15.34
C ASP A 90 12.37 25.36 -14.16
N PRO A 91 13.63 24.93 -13.99
CA PRO A 91 14.48 25.32 -12.85
C PRO A 91 14.88 26.81 -12.79
N LYS A 92 14.63 27.60 -13.83
CA LYS A 92 14.93 29.05 -13.90
C LYS A 92 13.67 29.91 -13.85
N SER A 93 12.50 29.37 -14.17
CA SER A 93 11.22 30.05 -14.09
C SER A 93 10.83 30.45 -12.66
N PRO A 94 10.11 31.58 -12.46
CA PRO A 94 9.51 31.91 -11.17
C PRO A 94 8.58 30.79 -10.70
N LYS A 95 8.74 30.35 -9.44
CA LYS A 95 7.84 29.36 -8.84
C LYS A 95 6.47 29.98 -8.60
N GLN A 96 5.40 29.30 -9.01
CA GLN A 96 4.03 29.68 -8.69
C GLN A 96 3.59 28.97 -7.40
N LYS A 97 2.95 29.71 -6.50
CA LYS A 97 2.36 29.19 -5.26
C LYS A 97 0.95 28.68 -5.50
N TYR A 98 0.62 27.56 -4.86
CA TYR A 98 -0.69 26.92 -4.89
C TYR A 98 -1.09 26.53 -3.47
N ASN A 99 -2.35 26.73 -3.16
CA ASN A 99 -2.97 26.26 -1.93
C ASN A 99 -3.74 24.98 -2.27
N PHE A 100 -3.45 23.85 -1.60
CA PHE A 100 -4.26 22.63 -1.74
C PHE A 100 -4.78 22.16 -0.37
N PRO A 101 -6.04 21.69 -0.29
CA PRO A 101 -6.57 21.11 0.94
C PRO A 101 -5.90 19.76 1.19
N ILE A 102 -5.36 19.55 2.39
CA ILE A 102 -4.92 18.21 2.80
C ILE A 102 -6.13 17.45 3.39
N PRO A 103 -6.17 16.11 3.32
CA PRO A 103 -7.19 15.34 4.02
C PRO A 103 -7.16 15.67 5.53
N LEU A 104 -8.32 16.07 6.05
CA LEU A 104 -8.45 16.55 7.42
C LEU A 104 -8.63 15.40 8.40
N PHE A 105 -7.56 15.07 9.13
CA PHE A 105 -7.71 14.40 10.43
C PHE A 105 -8.08 15.44 11.48
N CYS A 106 -9.16 15.23 12.23
CA CYS A 106 -9.50 16.09 13.35
C CYS A 106 -8.51 15.83 14.48
N LYS A 107 -7.50 16.70 14.65
CA LYS A 107 -6.40 16.50 15.62
C LYS A 107 -6.83 16.26 17.08
N ASN A 108 -8.07 16.62 17.43
CA ASN A 108 -8.64 16.42 18.76
C ASN A 108 -9.68 15.28 18.82
N LYS A 109 -9.94 14.56 17.72
CA LYS A 109 -10.87 13.44 17.69
C LYS A 109 -10.15 12.15 18.05
N MET A 110 -10.50 11.63 19.21
CA MET A 110 -10.06 10.31 19.70
C MET A 110 -11.05 9.24 19.25
N THR A 111 -10.58 8.00 19.20
CA THR A 111 -11.40 6.78 19.22
C THR A 111 -10.85 5.83 20.29
N ILE A 112 -11.60 4.80 20.63
CA ILE A 112 -11.22 3.80 21.64
C ILE A 112 -10.75 2.53 20.92
N CYS A 113 -9.56 2.04 21.25
CA CYS A 113 -9.09 0.74 20.77
C CYS A 113 -9.99 -0.38 21.33
N GLN A 114 -10.66 -1.13 20.46
CA GLN A 114 -11.62 -2.17 20.85
C GLN A 114 -10.97 -3.38 21.55
N LYS A 115 -9.62 -3.54 21.47
CA LYS A 115 -8.90 -4.60 22.18
C LYS A 115 -8.46 -4.23 23.60
N CYS A 116 -7.95 -3.02 23.83
CA CYS A 116 -7.35 -2.63 25.12
C CYS A 116 -8.05 -1.46 25.83
N GLY A 117 -8.98 -0.77 25.20
CA GLY A 117 -9.69 0.37 25.78
C GLY A 117 -8.90 1.69 25.83
N GLU A 118 -7.64 1.74 25.37
CA GLU A 118 -6.90 3.01 25.28
C GLU A 118 -7.58 3.98 24.30
N GLU A 119 -7.65 5.27 24.66
CA GLU A 119 -7.98 6.33 23.72
C GLU A 119 -6.80 6.61 22.78
N VAL A 120 -7.07 6.59 21.47
CA VAL A 120 -6.08 6.80 20.41
C VAL A 120 -6.61 7.83 19.43
N ASN A 121 -5.76 8.72 18.92
CA ASN A 121 -6.17 9.69 17.91
C ASN A 121 -6.66 8.99 16.63
N GLU A 122 -7.77 9.45 16.04
CA GLU A 122 -8.44 8.75 14.91
C GLU A 122 -7.54 8.54 13.68
N ASN A 123 -6.52 9.38 13.52
CA ASN A 123 -5.70 9.39 12.32
C ASN A 123 -4.98 8.05 12.13
N TYR A 124 -4.83 7.65 10.86
CA TYR A 124 -4.33 6.33 10.53
C TYR A 124 -2.92 6.06 11.11
N LEU A 125 -2.02 7.05 11.13
CA LEU A 125 -0.67 6.85 11.70
C LEU A 125 -0.70 6.63 13.22
N SER A 126 -1.57 7.31 13.96
CA SER A 126 -1.72 7.08 15.40
C SER A 126 -2.33 5.71 15.71
N ARG A 127 -3.38 5.29 14.99
CA ARG A 127 -3.95 3.94 15.11
C ARG A 127 -2.93 2.84 14.77
N ARG A 128 -2.16 3.05 13.69
CA ARG A 128 -1.04 2.18 13.27
C ARG A 128 0.06 2.07 14.33
N LYS A 129 0.54 3.22 14.82
CA LYS A 129 1.59 3.33 15.83
C LYS A 129 1.18 2.74 17.18
N HIS A 130 -0.08 2.91 17.57
CA HIS A 130 -0.65 2.24 18.74
C HIS A 130 -0.59 0.71 18.56
N VAL A 131 -1.08 0.15 17.45
CA VAL A 131 -1.05 -1.31 17.23
C VAL A 131 0.36 -1.88 17.19
N PHE A 132 1.26 -1.29 16.42
CA PHE A 132 2.67 -1.74 16.32
C PHE A 132 3.52 -1.42 17.57
N ILE A 133 2.94 -0.96 18.68
CA ILE A 133 3.66 -0.75 19.97
C ILE A 133 2.93 -1.42 21.14
N ARG A 134 1.60 -1.32 21.21
CA ARG A 134 0.75 -1.88 22.28
C ARG A 134 0.27 -3.30 22.01
N HIS A 135 0.05 -3.64 20.74
CA HIS A 135 -0.47 -4.93 20.29
C HIS A 135 0.61 -5.75 19.57
N GLN A 136 1.88 -5.58 19.94
CA GLN A 136 2.97 -6.38 19.37
C GLN A 136 2.83 -7.86 19.72
N ASP A 137 2.29 -8.20 20.90
CA ASP A 137 2.12 -9.58 21.33
C ASP A 137 0.92 -10.24 20.62
N ASP A 138 -0.19 -9.52 20.40
CA ASP A 138 -1.27 -9.95 19.48
C ASP A 138 -0.73 -10.26 18.06
N ILE A 139 0.20 -9.45 17.56
CA ILE A 139 0.85 -9.68 16.25
C ILE A 139 1.73 -10.94 16.31
N LYS A 140 2.47 -11.14 17.40
CA LYS A 140 3.38 -12.28 17.65
C LYS A 140 2.61 -13.61 17.74
N ASP A 141 1.56 -13.67 18.55
CA ASP A 141 0.74 -14.88 18.76
C ASP A 141 -0.04 -15.31 17.51
N GLN A 142 -0.35 -14.35 16.62
CA GLN A 142 -1.00 -14.64 15.34
C GLN A 142 -0.06 -15.25 14.27
N LEU A 143 1.25 -15.35 14.50
CA LEU A 143 2.25 -15.84 13.53
C LEU A 143 2.54 -17.34 13.69
N LYS A 144 1.78 -18.15 12.94
CA LYS A 144 1.75 -19.62 13.07
C LYS A 144 3.03 -20.37 12.69
N ASP A 145 3.89 -19.79 11.84
CA ASP A 145 5.19 -20.39 11.46
C ASP A 145 6.32 -19.41 11.80
N LEU A 146 6.79 -19.49 13.03
CA LEU A 146 7.95 -18.73 13.51
C LEU A 146 9.28 -19.24 12.88
N THR A 147 9.30 -20.42 12.24
CA THR A 147 10.51 -21.03 11.67
C THR A 147 10.95 -20.40 10.36
N ARG A 148 10.04 -19.70 9.66
CA ARG A 148 10.29 -19.04 8.37
C ARG A 148 9.74 -17.61 8.29
N LEU A 149 9.61 -16.97 9.45
CA LEU A 149 8.98 -15.66 9.63
C LEU A 149 9.61 -14.57 8.74
N LYS A 150 8.81 -13.96 7.86
CA LYS A 150 9.20 -12.81 7.05
C LYS A 150 8.82 -11.49 7.72
N LYS A 151 9.42 -10.40 7.23
CA LYS A 151 8.98 -9.03 7.60
C LYS A 151 7.60 -8.68 7.06
N THR A 152 7.21 -9.26 5.92
CA THR A 152 5.85 -9.11 5.35
C THR A 152 4.78 -9.73 6.23
N ASP A 153 5.05 -10.87 6.87
CA ASP A 153 4.08 -11.52 7.76
C ASP A 153 3.77 -10.63 8.98
N ILE A 154 4.81 -10.09 9.62
CA ILE A 154 4.70 -9.14 10.75
C ILE A 154 3.92 -7.87 10.32
N LEU A 155 4.28 -7.28 9.18
CA LEU A 155 3.64 -6.09 8.64
C LEU A 155 2.15 -6.30 8.37
N PHE A 156 1.78 -7.39 7.69
CA PHE A 156 0.39 -7.67 7.33
C PHE A 156 -0.43 -8.12 8.53
N LYS A 157 0.16 -8.80 9.51
CA LYS A 157 -0.48 -9.08 10.80
C LYS A 157 -0.76 -7.81 11.60
N GLY A 158 0.13 -6.81 11.55
CA GLY A 158 -0.17 -5.48 12.09
C GLY A 158 -1.34 -4.79 11.39
N PHE A 159 -1.42 -4.81 10.05
CA PHE A 159 -2.57 -4.24 9.33
C PHE A 159 -3.90 -4.94 9.64
N ILE A 160 -3.88 -6.25 9.86
CA ILE A 160 -5.04 -7.00 10.33
C ILE A 160 -5.44 -6.53 11.74
N ASN A 161 -4.47 -6.41 12.65
CA ASN A 161 -4.71 -5.89 13.99
C ASN A 161 -5.22 -4.44 14.02
N ILE A 162 -4.85 -3.58 13.06
CA ILE A 162 -5.40 -2.21 12.95
C ILE A 162 -6.90 -2.23 12.66
N HIS A 163 -7.41 -3.18 11.88
CA HIS A 163 -8.85 -3.32 11.68
C HIS A 163 -9.53 -4.01 12.88
N GLU A 164 -8.90 -5.00 13.50
CA GLU A 164 -9.43 -5.65 14.73
C GLU A 164 -9.54 -4.65 15.91
N CYS A 165 -8.59 -3.72 16.03
CA CYS A 165 -8.59 -2.69 17.08
C CYS A 165 -9.53 -1.51 16.77
N PHE A 166 -9.80 -1.24 15.50
CA PHE A 166 -10.54 -0.05 15.03
C PHE A 166 -11.43 -0.39 13.81
N PRO A 167 -12.43 -1.28 13.98
CA PRO A 167 -13.23 -1.83 12.87
C PRO A 167 -14.12 -0.79 12.18
N GLU A 168 -14.37 0.35 12.82
CA GLU A 168 -15.15 1.47 12.27
C GLU A 168 -14.40 2.27 11.19
N TYR A 169 -13.10 2.04 11.00
CA TYR A 169 -12.30 2.68 9.94
C TYR A 169 -11.89 1.67 8.86
N ALA A 170 -12.32 1.92 7.61
CA ALA A 170 -11.93 1.13 6.44
C ALA A 170 -10.41 1.20 6.12
N VAL A 171 -9.72 2.26 6.53
CA VAL A 171 -8.28 2.43 6.32
C VAL A 171 -7.50 1.70 7.43
N CYS A 172 -6.89 0.57 7.08
CA CYS A 172 -6.09 -0.26 7.98
C CYS A 172 -4.66 -0.55 7.50
N SER A 173 -4.31 -0.20 6.26
CA SER A 173 -3.00 -0.50 5.65
C SER A 173 -2.36 0.68 4.90
N ASP A 174 -1.02 0.69 4.85
CA ASP A 174 -0.19 1.74 4.23
C ASP A 174 -0.39 1.88 2.71
N PHE A 175 -1.20 1.03 2.10
CA PHE A 175 -1.47 1.01 0.65
C PHE A 175 -2.84 1.58 0.29
N GLN A 176 -3.63 2.03 1.26
CA GLN A 176 -4.94 2.65 1.07
C GLN A 176 -4.85 4.16 1.05
N CYS A 177 -5.68 4.81 0.25
CA CYS A 177 -5.85 6.26 0.32
C CYS A 177 -6.55 6.63 1.63
N ILE A 178 -5.98 7.55 2.41
CA ILE A 178 -6.56 7.93 3.71
C ILE A 178 -7.90 8.67 3.61
N GLU A 179 -8.24 9.26 2.46
CA GLU A 179 -9.49 10.01 2.27
C GLU A 179 -10.64 9.15 1.72
N CYS A 180 -10.33 8.11 0.93
CA CYS A 180 -11.35 7.36 0.20
C CYS A 180 -11.13 5.83 0.16
N ASP A 181 -10.40 5.29 1.15
CA ASP A 181 -10.11 3.87 1.46
C ASP A 181 -9.48 2.96 0.38
N ARG A 182 -9.56 3.33 -0.90
CA ARG A 182 -9.14 2.56 -2.07
C ARG A 182 -7.67 2.16 -2.03
N TYR A 183 -7.41 0.90 -2.35
CA TYR A 183 -6.09 0.27 -2.31
C TYR A 183 -5.28 0.43 -3.61
N TYR A 184 -4.01 0.83 -3.48
CA TYR A 184 -3.06 1.00 -4.58
C TYR A 184 -1.67 0.44 -4.25
N GLY A 185 -1.50 -0.88 -4.36
CA GLY A 185 -0.22 -1.59 -4.16
C GLY A 185 0.92 -1.30 -5.17
N SER A 186 0.98 -0.10 -5.76
CA SER A 186 2.13 0.37 -6.54
C SER A 186 2.22 1.90 -6.58
N PHE A 187 3.46 2.43 -6.57
CA PHE A 187 3.75 3.87 -6.56
C PHE A 187 3.10 4.62 -7.74
N LYS A 188 3.13 4.01 -8.92
CA LYS A 188 2.44 4.52 -10.12
C LYS A 188 0.92 4.51 -9.95
N GLY A 189 0.36 3.50 -9.29
CA GLY A 189 -1.06 3.43 -8.94
C GLY A 189 -1.48 4.55 -7.98
N MET A 190 -0.72 4.76 -6.91
CA MET A 190 -0.95 5.85 -5.94
C MET A 190 -0.90 7.23 -6.63
N LYS A 191 0.10 7.48 -7.49
CA LYS A 191 0.18 8.72 -8.29
C LYS A 191 -0.97 8.88 -9.28
N TYR A 192 -1.35 7.79 -9.95
CA TYR A 192 -2.52 7.80 -10.82
C TYR A 192 -3.76 8.20 -10.00
N HIS A 193 -4.04 7.52 -8.89
CA HIS A 193 -5.17 7.82 -8.03
C HIS A 193 -5.22 9.29 -7.59
N VAL A 194 -4.14 9.83 -7.01
CA VAL A 194 -4.09 11.25 -6.58
C VAL A 194 -4.30 12.20 -7.77
N GLY A 195 -3.71 11.93 -8.94
CA GLY A 195 -3.89 12.73 -10.15
C GLY A 195 -5.27 12.63 -10.82
N ALA A 196 -6.04 11.58 -10.54
CA ALA A 196 -7.40 11.39 -11.06
C ALA A 196 -8.48 11.92 -10.13
N SER A 197 -8.37 11.62 -8.83
CA SER A 197 -9.43 11.85 -7.84
C SER A 197 -9.26 13.18 -7.11
N HIS A 198 -8.04 13.52 -6.71
CA HIS A 198 -7.78 14.53 -5.68
C HIS A 198 -7.19 15.82 -6.24
N GLN A 199 -6.22 15.71 -7.16
CA GLN A 199 -5.59 16.86 -7.80
C GLN A 199 -6.57 17.53 -8.79
N ASN A 200 -7.21 18.62 -8.35
CA ASN A 200 -8.21 19.36 -9.13
C ASN A 200 -7.77 20.79 -9.52
N ILE A 201 -6.53 21.17 -9.15
CA ILE A 201 -5.95 22.51 -9.19
C ILE A 201 -5.28 22.80 -10.54
N ILE A 202 -4.34 21.95 -10.96
CA ILE A 202 -3.64 22.10 -12.24
C ILE A 202 -4.34 21.23 -13.27
N ARG A 203 -5.29 21.84 -13.99
CA ARG A 203 -6.14 21.17 -14.98
C ARG A 203 -5.43 21.02 -16.32
N ILE A 204 -4.82 19.87 -16.54
CA ILE A 204 -4.24 19.46 -17.82
C ILE A 204 -5.39 19.25 -18.81
N LYS A 205 -5.38 19.96 -19.95
CA LYS A 205 -6.37 19.83 -21.03
C LYS A 205 -5.84 18.95 -22.16
N CYS A 206 -6.72 18.25 -22.87
CA CYS A 206 -6.35 17.57 -24.11
C CYS A 206 -5.86 18.58 -25.18
N PRO A 207 -4.72 18.35 -25.86
CA PRO A 207 -4.20 19.24 -26.88
C PRO A 207 -4.81 19.03 -28.28
N PHE A 208 -5.62 18.00 -28.49
CA PHE A 208 -6.34 17.80 -29.76
C PHE A 208 -7.38 18.91 -29.98
N LYS A 209 -7.79 19.13 -31.24
CA LYS A 209 -8.97 19.97 -31.51
C LYS A 209 -10.23 19.18 -31.13
N ASN A 210 -11.26 19.90 -30.67
CA ASN A 210 -12.59 19.36 -30.37
C ASN A 210 -12.57 18.21 -29.34
N CYS A 211 -11.81 18.39 -28.25
CA CYS A 211 -11.83 17.47 -27.10
C CYS A 211 -11.74 18.25 -25.78
N ASP A 212 -12.81 18.19 -24.99
CA ASP A 212 -12.93 18.92 -23.71
C ASP A 212 -12.41 18.12 -22.50
N PHE A 213 -11.72 17.00 -22.74
CA PHE A 213 -11.12 16.18 -21.69
C PHE A 213 -10.09 16.99 -20.89
N LYS A 214 -10.20 16.87 -19.56
CA LYS A 214 -9.37 17.56 -18.58
C LYS A 214 -9.15 16.67 -17.34
N THR A 215 -7.99 16.78 -16.71
CA THR A 215 -7.60 15.96 -15.54
C THR A 215 -6.47 16.63 -14.74
N GLY A 216 -6.15 16.12 -13.55
CA GLY A 216 -5.07 16.64 -12.70
C GLY A 216 -3.70 16.02 -12.98
N GLY A 217 -3.65 14.72 -13.30
CA GLY A 217 -2.40 13.98 -13.45
C GLY A 217 -1.97 13.78 -14.90
N GLY A 218 -0.66 13.84 -15.13
CA GLY A 218 -0.06 13.58 -16.44
C GLY A 218 -0.31 12.17 -16.93
N TYR A 219 -0.39 11.17 -16.03
CA TYR A 219 -0.68 9.78 -16.41
C TYR A 219 -2.06 9.61 -17.08
N GLN A 220 -3.11 10.26 -16.57
CA GLN A 220 -4.46 10.22 -17.14
C GLN A 220 -4.52 10.93 -18.48
N ALA A 221 -3.93 12.13 -18.55
CA ALA A 221 -3.89 12.90 -19.79
C ALA A 221 -3.15 12.14 -20.90
N ASN A 222 -2.04 11.49 -20.54
CA ASN A 222 -1.30 10.60 -21.40
C ASN A 222 -2.10 9.36 -21.84
N ASP A 223 -2.90 8.73 -20.97
CA ASP A 223 -3.69 7.56 -21.36
C ASP A 223 -4.88 7.93 -22.26
N HIS A 224 -5.61 9.00 -21.91
CA HIS A 224 -6.63 9.60 -22.78
C HIS A 224 -6.07 9.93 -24.18
N LEU A 225 -4.85 10.48 -24.26
CA LEU A 225 -4.18 10.77 -25.54
C LEU A 225 -3.94 9.53 -26.40
N ARG A 226 -3.70 8.35 -25.81
CA ARG A 226 -3.59 7.09 -26.58
C ARG A 226 -4.89 6.80 -27.33
N THR A 227 -6.05 7.22 -26.83
CA THR A 227 -7.34 7.01 -27.52
C THR A 227 -7.45 7.83 -28.81
N HIS A 228 -7.01 9.10 -28.81
CA HIS A 228 -6.91 9.93 -30.01
C HIS A 228 -5.89 9.37 -31.01
N MET A 229 -4.69 9.05 -30.53
CA MET A 229 -3.61 8.58 -31.41
C MET A 229 -3.88 7.17 -31.98
N LYS A 230 -4.66 6.32 -31.29
CA LYS A 230 -5.19 5.05 -31.85
C LYS A 230 -6.30 5.25 -32.89
N LYS A 231 -7.11 6.31 -32.80
CA LYS A 231 -8.11 6.65 -33.81
C LYS A 231 -7.48 7.25 -35.08
N ASN A 232 -6.35 7.96 -34.92
CA ASN A 232 -5.70 8.70 -36.00
C ASN A 232 -4.52 7.94 -36.66
N GLY A 233 -4.22 6.71 -36.25
CA GLY A 233 -3.07 5.94 -36.73
C GLY A 233 -3.48 4.62 -37.38
N ASN A 234 -2.92 4.32 -38.56
CA ASN A 234 -3.23 3.10 -39.32
C ASN A 234 -2.82 1.80 -38.60
N ASN A 235 -1.90 1.87 -37.62
CA ASN A 235 -1.49 0.73 -36.78
C ASN A 235 -2.08 0.87 -35.37
N LYS A 236 -3.04 0.00 -35.03
CA LYS A 236 -3.82 0.05 -33.77
C LYS A 236 -2.99 -0.28 -32.51
N ASP A 237 -1.89 -1.02 -32.67
CA ASP A 237 -1.32 -1.81 -31.57
C ASP A 237 -0.10 -1.20 -30.86
N LYS A 238 0.64 -0.29 -31.51
CA LYS A 238 1.88 0.29 -30.95
C LYS A 238 1.95 1.82 -31.08
N VAL A 239 1.01 2.49 -30.43
CA VAL A 239 0.96 3.95 -30.31
C VAL A 239 1.83 4.44 -29.13
N SER A 240 2.88 5.19 -29.43
CA SER A 240 3.76 5.84 -28.44
C SER A 240 3.46 7.33 -28.31
N ILE A 241 3.35 7.81 -27.07
CA ILE A 241 3.11 9.24 -26.77
C ILE A 241 4.30 10.12 -27.15
N ARG A 242 5.50 9.55 -27.30
CA ARG A 242 6.66 10.28 -27.87
C ARG A 242 6.36 10.82 -29.27
N ASN A 243 5.42 10.21 -29.99
CA ASN A 243 5.01 10.61 -31.33
C ASN A 243 3.92 11.71 -31.30
N LEU A 244 3.44 12.16 -30.13
CA LEU A 244 2.36 13.14 -30.02
C LEU A 244 2.62 14.42 -30.84
N ALA A 245 3.88 14.86 -30.90
CA ALA A 245 4.32 16.02 -31.66
C ALA A 245 4.08 15.92 -33.19
N SER A 246 3.80 14.73 -33.75
CA SER A 246 3.39 14.60 -35.16
C SER A 246 1.88 14.71 -35.40
N TYR A 247 1.06 14.86 -34.34
CA TYR A 247 -0.41 14.94 -34.43
C TYR A 247 -0.98 16.31 -34.00
N ILE A 248 -0.16 17.16 -33.38
CA ILE A 248 -0.54 18.50 -32.89
C ILE A 248 0.60 19.50 -33.16
N SER A 249 0.28 20.81 -33.20
CA SER A 249 1.31 21.83 -33.38
C SER A 249 2.29 21.89 -32.20
N ALA A 250 3.53 22.29 -32.46
CA ALA A 250 4.59 22.39 -31.46
C ALA A 250 4.18 23.22 -30.23
N GLN A 251 3.45 24.34 -30.44
CA GLN A 251 2.90 25.15 -29.35
C GLN A 251 1.94 24.35 -28.45
N ARG A 252 1.01 23.59 -29.03
CA ARG A 252 0.06 22.75 -28.27
C ARG A 252 0.79 21.64 -27.52
N TYR A 253 1.82 21.04 -28.14
CA TYR A 253 2.68 20.04 -27.50
C TYR A 253 3.44 20.62 -26.29
N ALA A 254 4.05 21.80 -26.44
CA ALA A 254 4.77 22.48 -25.36
C ALA A 254 3.84 22.87 -24.20
N THR A 255 2.67 23.46 -24.49
CA THR A 255 1.66 23.80 -23.47
C THR A 255 1.15 22.54 -22.75
N PHE A 256 0.88 21.46 -23.48
CA PHE A 256 0.48 20.18 -22.89
C PHE A 256 1.57 19.61 -21.98
N LYS A 257 2.81 19.50 -22.48
CA LYS A 257 3.93 18.94 -21.71
C LYS A 257 4.17 19.74 -20.43
N SER A 258 4.26 21.07 -20.51
CA SER A 258 4.43 21.93 -19.33
C SER A 258 3.27 21.79 -18.32
N SER A 259 2.04 21.56 -18.80
CA SER A 259 0.89 21.30 -17.93
C SER A 259 1.02 19.95 -17.21
N CYS A 260 1.46 18.89 -17.90
CA CYS A 260 1.77 17.60 -17.30
C CYS A 260 2.94 17.69 -16.31
N ASP A 261 4.06 18.30 -16.69
CA ASP A 261 5.25 18.47 -15.85
C ASP A 261 4.91 19.22 -14.54
N ARG A 262 3.96 20.17 -14.57
CA ARG A 262 3.43 20.88 -13.38
C ARG A 262 2.39 20.06 -12.61
N GLY A 263 1.49 19.37 -13.31
CA GLY A 263 0.45 18.54 -12.68
C GLY A 263 1.03 17.33 -11.95
N ASP A 264 2.04 16.69 -12.53
CA ASP A 264 2.78 15.59 -11.90
C ASP A 264 3.59 16.11 -10.70
N GLN A 265 4.25 17.27 -10.78
CA GLN A 265 4.86 17.93 -9.59
C GLN A 265 3.87 18.17 -8.45
N MET A 266 2.63 18.57 -8.75
CA MET A 266 1.58 18.70 -7.74
C MET A 266 1.21 17.32 -7.15
N VAL A 267 1.06 16.30 -7.99
CA VAL A 267 0.79 14.93 -7.54
C VAL A 267 1.88 14.39 -6.62
N GLU A 268 3.17 14.60 -6.92
CA GLU A 268 4.29 14.20 -6.04
C GLU A 268 4.17 14.83 -4.64
N LYS A 269 3.76 16.11 -4.58
CA LYS A 269 3.61 16.87 -3.32
C LYS A 269 2.40 16.43 -2.53
N MET A 270 1.26 16.29 -3.20
CA MET A 270 0.04 15.74 -2.59
C MET A 270 0.22 14.30 -2.10
N LEU A 271 1.01 13.47 -2.81
CA LEU A 271 1.09 12.02 -2.62
C LEU A 271 1.26 11.59 -1.16
N ASN A 272 2.18 12.24 -0.43
CA ASN A 272 2.47 11.90 0.96
C ASN A 272 1.28 12.15 1.88
N HIS A 273 0.38 13.09 1.58
CA HIS A 273 -0.81 13.32 2.39
C HIS A 273 -1.85 12.22 2.19
N TYR A 274 -2.04 11.76 0.95
CA TYR A 274 -2.99 10.69 0.64
C TYR A 274 -2.46 9.29 0.99
N PHE A 275 -1.13 9.11 1.01
CA PHE A 275 -0.43 7.89 1.41
C PHE A 275 0.77 8.25 2.32
N PRO A 276 0.54 8.45 3.64
CA PRO A 276 1.58 8.87 4.59
C PRO A 276 2.83 7.99 4.65
N ILE A 277 2.70 6.71 4.31
CA ILE A 277 3.83 5.79 4.14
C ILE A 277 3.70 5.17 2.75
N CYS A 278 4.41 5.78 1.78
CA CYS A 278 4.27 5.38 0.39
C CYS A 278 4.89 4.00 0.12
N VAL A 279 4.33 3.23 -0.82
CA VAL A 279 4.81 1.87 -1.14
C VAL A 279 6.27 1.81 -1.64
N SER A 280 6.85 2.95 -2.00
CA SER A 280 8.29 3.10 -2.27
C SER A 280 9.19 2.77 -1.07
N HIS A 281 8.72 3.00 0.17
CA HIS A 281 9.47 2.70 1.40
C HIS A 281 9.75 1.19 1.57
N TYR A 282 8.99 0.33 0.89
CA TYR A 282 9.11 -1.13 0.97
C TYR A 282 9.99 -1.72 -0.12
N GLY A 283 10.62 -0.90 -0.97
CA GLY A 283 11.40 -1.36 -2.12
C GLY A 283 12.49 -2.39 -1.79
N ASN A 284 13.09 -2.28 -0.61
CA ASN A 284 14.11 -3.19 -0.07
C ASN A 284 13.67 -3.83 1.27
N PHE A 285 12.37 -3.87 1.59
CA PHE A 285 11.88 -4.31 2.91
C PHE A 285 11.93 -5.84 3.07
N GLN A 286 11.57 -6.58 2.01
CA GLN A 286 11.50 -8.04 1.99
C GLN A 286 11.59 -8.51 0.52
N ASP A 287 12.34 -9.58 0.26
CA ASP A 287 12.31 -10.24 -1.06
C ASP A 287 10.90 -10.76 -1.37
N ASP A 288 10.53 -10.78 -2.66
CA ASP A 288 9.17 -11.10 -3.11
C ASP A 288 8.03 -10.18 -2.56
N PHE A 289 8.33 -9.05 -1.91
CA PHE A 289 7.32 -8.15 -1.29
C PHE A 289 6.08 -7.86 -2.16
N LYS A 290 6.23 -7.68 -3.48
CA LYS A 290 5.10 -7.43 -4.41
C LYS A 290 4.14 -8.62 -4.54
N LYS A 291 4.64 -9.85 -4.44
CA LYS A 291 3.87 -11.09 -4.48
C LYS A 291 3.14 -11.29 -3.16
N ASP A 292 3.86 -11.17 -2.04
CA ASP A 292 3.28 -11.20 -0.69
C ASP A 292 2.18 -10.12 -0.51
N LEU A 293 2.40 -8.91 -1.02
CA LEU A 293 1.42 -7.82 -1.03
C LEU A 293 0.19 -8.12 -1.92
N SER A 294 0.40 -8.80 -3.05
CA SER A 294 -0.71 -9.23 -3.93
C SER A 294 -1.54 -10.35 -3.30
N GLU A 295 -0.90 -11.24 -2.53
CA GLU A 295 -1.53 -12.25 -1.69
C GLU A 295 -2.37 -11.59 -0.59
N PHE A 296 -1.80 -10.68 0.21
CA PHE A 296 -2.50 -9.94 1.26
C PHE A 296 -3.74 -9.19 0.74
N LYS A 297 -3.64 -8.53 -0.43
CA LYS A 297 -4.81 -7.90 -1.07
C LYS A 297 -5.93 -8.91 -1.38
N ARG A 298 -5.55 -10.12 -1.84
CA ARG A 298 -6.47 -11.18 -2.25
C ARG A 298 -7.13 -11.89 -1.06
N SER A 299 -6.34 -12.19 -0.02
CA SER A 299 -6.77 -12.98 1.14
C SER A 299 -7.47 -12.16 2.21
N TYR A 300 -7.02 -10.93 2.45
CA TYR A 300 -7.52 -10.12 3.56
C TYR A 300 -8.27 -8.85 3.14
N LEU A 301 -7.72 -7.98 2.29
CA LEU A 301 -8.36 -6.68 2.02
C LEU A 301 -9.62 -6.77 1.14
N LYS A 302 -9.84 -7.87 0.43
CA LYS A 302 -10.93 -8.01 -0.55
C LYS A 302 -12.36 -7.79 0.00
N PRO A 303 -12.72 -8.17 1.24
CA PRO A 303 -14.04 -7.88 1.81
C PRO A 303 -14.20 -6.44 2.33
N TYR A 304 -13.10 -5.71 2.53
CA TYR A 304 -13.07 -4.47 3.34
C TYR A 304 -12.73 -3.18 2.57
N VAL A 305 -12.43 -3.27 1.27
CA VAL A 305 -11.97 -2.12 0.47
C VAL A 305 -12.83 -1.93 -0.77
N LEU A 306 -13.24 -0.69 -1.06
CA LEU A 306 -13.99 -0.35 -2.25
C LEU A 306 -13.12 -0.50 -3.51
N TYR A 307 -13.70 -1.08 -4.56
CA TYR A 307 -13.03 -1.31 -5.85
C TYR A 307 -13.32 -0.20 -6.87
N ASP A 308 -12.34 0.03 -7.75
CA ASP A 308 -12.48 0.69 -9.06
C ASP A 308 -13.00 -0.32 -10.10
#